data_AF-A0A927VAC6-F1
#
_entry.id   AF-A0A927VAC6-F1
#
_cell.length_a   1.000
_cell.length_b   1.000
_cell.length_c   1.000
_cell.angle_alpha   90.00
_cell.angle_beta   90.00
_cell.angle_gamma   90.00
#
_symmetry.space_group_name_H-M   'P 1'
#
loop_
_entity.id
_entity.type
_entity.pdbx_description
1 polymer ?
#
loop_
_entity_poly.entity_id
_entity_poly.type
_entity_poly.pdbx_seq_one_letter_code
_entity_poly.pdbx_strand_id
1 'polypeptide(L)' 'MEEDMTRDEMIKYEIDYYVNLIRIKNAENGTNKELDYQLKVQKNKLAALGVNTESYEFDN' A
#
# COMPACT_ATOMS: atom_id res chain seq x y z
N MET A 1 -7.43 -3.94 -26.40
CA MET A 1 -8.19 -3.08 -25.48
C MET A 1 -7.83 -3.59 -24.10
N GLU A 2 -7.15 -2.79 -23.28
CA GLU A 2 -7.06 -3.10 -21.85
C GLU A 2 -8.50 -3.01 -21.31
N GLU A 3 -8.96 -4.07 -20.64
CA GLU A 3 -10.24 -4.01 -19.93
C GLU A 3 -10.10 -2.97 -18.82
N ASP A 4 -11.02 -2.01 -18.76
CA ASP A 4 -11.09 -1.07 -17.66
C ASP A 4 -11.28 -1.88 -16.36
N MET A 5 -10.26 -1.84 -15.50
CA MET A 5 -10.27 -2.52 -14.22
C MET A 5 -11.47 -2.03 -13.39
N THR A 6 -12.20 -2.96 -12.78
CA THR A 6 -13.31 -2.59 -11.89
C THR A 6 -12.78 -1.90 -10.63
N ARG A 7 -13.63 -1.11 -9.96
CA ARG A 7 -13.25 -0.44 -8.70
C ARG A 7 -12.75 -1.43 -7.64
N ASP A 8 -13.38 -2.60 -7.55
CA ASP A 8 -13.02 -3.61 -6.55
C ASP A 8 -11.67 -4.27 -6.85
N GLU A 9 -11.37 -4.51 -8.13
CA GLU A 9 -10.05 -4.99 -8.56
C GLU A 9 -8.96 -3.96 -8.31
N MET A 10 -9.24 -2.67 -8.55
CA MET A 10 -8.34 -1.58 -8.25
C MET A 10 -8.04 -1.49 -6.74
N ILE A 11 -9.08 -1.60 -5.89
CA ILE A 11 -8.89 -1.62 -4.44
C ILE A 11 -8.02 -2.80 -4.01
N LYS A 12 -8.26 -4.00 -4.54
CA LYS A 12 -7.43 -5.19 -4.25
C LYS A 12 -5.98 -4.96 -4.67
N TYR A 13 -5.75 -4.44 -5.87
CA TYR A 13 -4.42 -4.14 -6.37
C TYR A 13 -3.67 -3.13 -5.48
N GLU A 14 -4.33 -2.05 -5.07
CA GLU A 14 -3.73 -1.02 -4.22
C GLU A 14 -3.44 -1.54 -2.79
N ILE A 15 -4.26 -2.48 -2.28
CA ILE A 15 -3.99 -3.18 -1.02
C ILE A 15 -2.78 -4.10 -1.15
N ASP A 16 -2.72 -4.93 -2.20
CA ASP A 16 -1.59 -5.83 -2.44
C ASP A 16 -0.27 -5.05 -2.58
N TYR A 17 -0.31 -3.93 -3.30
CA TYR A 17 0.84 -3.04 -3.42
C TYR A 17 1.27 -2.46 -2.06
N TYR A 18 0.33 -2.00 -1.24
CA TYR A 18 0.62 -1.49 0.11
C TYR A 18 1.24 -2.57 1.02
N VAL A 19 0.68 -3.78 1.03
CA VAL A 19 1.22 -4.91 1.79
C VAL A 19 2.64 -5.24 1.35
N ASN A 20 2.94 -5.18 0.05
CA ASN A 20 4.30 -5.39 -0.46
C ASN A 20 5.27 -4.31 0.04
N LEU A 21 4.87 -3.04 0.05
CA LEU A 21 5.71 -1.96 0.59
C LEU A 21 6.00 -2.15 2.09
N ILE A 22 4.99 -2.54 2.89
CA ILE A 22 5.18 -2.82 4.32
C ILE A 22 6.11 -4.02 4.53
N ARG A 23 5.98 -5.09 3.73
CA ARG A 23 6.90 -6.24 3.79
C ARG A 23 8.34 -5.84 3.53
N ILE A 24 8.57 -4.99 2.52
CA ILE A 24 9.90 -4.44 2.23
C ILE A 24 10.39 -3.61 3.41
N LYS A 25 9.54 -2.73 3.97
CA LYS A 25 9.90 -1.87 5.11
C LYS A 25 10.27 -2.67 6.35
N ASN A 26 9.56 -3.75 6.62
CA ASN A 26 9.82 -4.62 7.76
C ASN A 26 11.11 -5.45 7.60
N ALA A 27 11.47 -5.79 6.36
CA ALA A 27 12.72 -6.50 6.07
C ALA A 27 13.95 -5.56 5.95
N GLU A 28 13.73 -4.24 5.97
CA GLU A 28 14.77 -3.25 5.75
C GLU A 28 15.55 -2.97 7.04
N ASN A 29 16.87 -3.10 6.98
CA ASN A 29 17.77 -2.89 8.13
C ASN A 29 18.38 -1.47 8.16
N GLY A 30 17.75 -0.49 7.50
CA GLY A 30 18.29 0.85 7.34
C GLY A 30 17.24 1.91 6.98
N THR A 31 17.69 3.13 6.69
CA THR A 31 16.80 4.24 6.35
C THR A 31 16.64 4.37 4.84
N ASN A 32 15.40 4.27 4.37
CA ASN A 32 15.04 4.47 2.96
C ASN A 32 13.90 5.48 2.82
N LYS A 33 14.29 6.72 2.53
CA LYS A 33 13.36 7.85 2.42
C LYS A 33 12.38 7.70 1.26
N GLU A 34 12.77 7.00 0.20
CA GLU A 34 11.88 6.74 -0.94
C GLU A 34 10.79 5.76 -0.55
N LEU A 35 11.14 4.66 0.15
CA LEU A 35 10.15 3.71 0.66
C LEU A 35 9.17 4.38 1.65
N ASP A 36 9.67 5.26 2.52
CA ASP A 36 8.83 6.04 3.43
C ASP A 36 7.86 6.96 2.68
N TYR A 37 8.33 7.59 1.59
CA TYR A 37 7.49 8.42 0.74
C TYR A 37 6.43 7.60 -0.01
N GLN A 38 6.80 6.45 -0.58
CA GLN A 38 5.87 5.55 -1.25
C GLN A 38 4.78 5.06 -0.30
N LEU A 39 5.15 4.64 0.91
CA LEU A 39 4.19 4.25 1.95
C LEU A 39 3.23 5.40 2.31
N LYS A 40 3.74 6.63 2.47
CA LYS A 40 2.90 7.80 2.75
C LYS A 40 1.90 8.07 1.62
N VAL A 41 2.35 8.07 0.37
CA VAL A 41 1.48 8.29 -0.79
C VAL A 41 0.44 7.17 -0.89
N GLN A 42 0.85 5.92 -0.68
CA GLN A 42 -0.04 4.77 -0.78
C GLN A 42 -1.11 4.76 0.30
N LYS A 43 -0.76 5.11 1.55
CA LYS A 43 -1.72 5.32 2.64
C LYS A 43 -2.79 6.34 2.26
N ASN A 44 -2.39 7.48 1.69
CA ASN A 44 -3.33 8.52 1.28
C ASN A 44 -4.26 8.06 0.15
N LYS A 45 -3.76 7.30 -0.82
CA LYS A 45 -4.59 6.72 -1.89
C LYS A 45 -5.63 5.76 -1.33
N LEU A 46 -5.21 4.83 -0.48
CA LEU A 46 -6.11 3.86 0.16
C LEU A 46 -7.16 4.55 1.03
N ALA A 47 -6.78 5.58 1.78
CA ALA A 47 -7.73 6.39 2.55
C ALA A 47 -8.76 7.07 1.64
N ALA A 48 -8.34 7.64 0.50
CA ALA A 48 -9.26 8.23 -0.49
C ALA A 48 -10.19 7.19 -1.14
N LEU A 49 -9.79 5.91 -1.19
CA LEU A 49 -10.62 4.80 -1.64
C LEU A 49 -11.55 4.24 -0.54
N GLY A 50 -11.42 4.70 0.71
CA GLY A 50 -12.19 4.23 1.85
C GLY A 50 -11.62 2.99 2.54
N VAL A 51 -10.36 2.65 2.28
CA VAL A 51 -9.68 1.49 2.87
C VAL A 51 -8.91 1.91 4.12
N ASN A 52 -9.15 1.25 5.25
CA ASN A 52 -8.34 1.43 6.46
C ASN A 52 -7.03 0.64 6.35
N THR A 53 -5.89 1.35 6.37
CA THR A 53 -4.57 0.73 6.24
C THR A 53 -4.06 0.06 7.52
N GLU A 54 -4.59 0.44 8.69
CA GLU A 54 -4.14 -0.08 10.00
C GLU A 54 -4.29 -1.61 10.09
N SER A 55 -5.33 -2.17 9.46
CA SER A 55 -5.58 -3.62 9.43
C SER A 55 -4.51 -4.44 8.69
N TYR A 56 -3.57 -3.79 8.00
CA TYR A 56 -2.54 -4.44 7.20
C TYR A 56 -1.12 -4.16 7.70
N GLU A 57 -0.96 -3.38 8.77
CA GLU A 57 0.34 -3.13 9.37
C GLU A 57 0.80 -4.36 10.19
N PHE A 58 2.12 -4.52 10.37
CA PHE A 58 2.61 -5.54 11.29
C PHE A 58 2.35 -5.09 12.73
N ASP A 59 1.70 -5.93 13.53
CA ASP A 59 1.64 -5.75 14.97
C ASP A 59 3.07 -5.82 15.53
N ASN A 60 3.52 -4.75 16.21
CA ASN A 60 4.79 -4.74 16.95
C ASN A 60 4.63 -5.39 18.33
#